data_AF-B4VMG0-F1
#
_entry.id   AF-B4VMG0-F1
#
_cell.length_a   1.000
_cell.length_b   1.000
_cell.length_c   1.000
_cell.angle_alpha   90.00
_cell.angle_beta   90.00
_cell.angle_gamma   90.00
#
_symmetry.space_group_name_H-M   'P 1'
#
loop_
_entity.id
_entity.type
_entity.pdbx_description
1 polymer ?
#
loop_
_entity_poly.entity_id
_entity_poly.type
_entity_poly.pdbx_seq_one_letter_code
_entity_poly.pdbx_strand_id
1 'polypeptide(L)'
;MQLIHDWGYKAQQYRPDPDYQRRIRQLTGSFPYRIDTNFAKMDRINLPSLETFKAHVLNSIYTGHSIQSWVRAINSRDRTVLQQLVDPSAPMPIE
;
A
#
# COMPACT_ATOMS: atom_id res chain seq x y z
N MET A 1 -23.38 -1.36 2.39
CA MET A 1 -23.99 -2.48 1.64
C MET A 1 -25.52 -2.35 1.49
N GLN A 2 -26.12 -1.15 1.62
CA GLN A 2 -27.58 -0.97 1.39
C GLN A 2 -27.95 -0.80 -0.10
N LEU A 3 -27.04 -0.29 -0.94
CA LEU A 3 -27.32 0.13 -2.33
C LEU A 3 -27.90 -0.96 -3.25
N ILE A 4 -27.64 -2.24 -2.98
CA ILE A 4 -28.00 -3.36 -3.87
C ILE A 4 -29.41 -3.91 -3.55
N HIS A 5 -29.91 -3.68 -2.33
CA HIS A 5 -31.21 -4.22 -1.90
C HIS A 5 -32.37 -3.66 -2.75
N ASP A 6 -32.27 -2.40 -3.16
CA ASP A 6 -33.30 -1.71 -3.94
C ASP A 6 -33.28 -2.09 -5.43
N TRP A 7 -32.34 -2.92 -5.87
CA TRP A 7 -32.24 -3.35 -7.28
C TRP A 7 -33.12 -4.58 -7.59
N GLY A 8 -33.79 -5.13 -6.57
CA GLY A 8 -34.73 -6.24 -6.68
C GLY A 8 -34.07 -7.63 -6.68
N TYR A 9 -34.89 -8.67 -6.73
CA TYR A 9 -34.50 -10.08 -6.56
C TYR A 9 -33.48 -10.61 -7.59
N LYS A 10 -33.27 -9.90 -8.71
CA LYS A 10 -32.29 -10.24 -9.76
C LYS A 10 -31.07 -9.32 -9.77
N ALA A 11 -30.84 -8.52 -8.74
CA ALA A 11 -29.72 -7.56 -8.69
C ALA A 11 -28.35 -8.19 -8.98
N GLN A 12 -28.15 -9.44 -8.55
CA GLN A 12 -26.91 -10.18 -8.72
C GLN A 12 -26.79 -10.91 -10.08
N GLN A 13 -27.87 -10.97 -10.87
CA GLN A 13 -27.82 -11.52 -12.22
C GLN A 13 -27.30 -10.46 -13.19
N TYR A 14 -26.23 -10.77 -13.90
CA TYR A 14 -25.68 -9.88 -14.93
C TYR A 14 -26.73 -9.58 -16.00
N ARG A 15 -26.85 -8.31 -16.38
CA ARG A 15 -27.68 -7.86 -17.50
C ARG A 15 -26.93 -6.83 -18.35
N PRO A 16 -26.95 -6.94 -19.68
CA PRO A 16 -26.27 -5.98 -20.55
C PRO A 16 -27.05 -4.66 -20.74
N ASP A 17 -28.24 -4.51 -20.16
CA ASP A 17 -29.08 -3.34 -20.40
C ASP A 17 -28.50 -2.03 -19.81
N PRO A 18 -28.80 -0.87 -20.43
CA PRO A 18 -28.20 0.41 -20.04
C PRO A 18 -28.42 0.78 -18.58
N ASP A 19 -29.57 0.46 -18.00
CA ASP A 19 -29.91 0.84 -16.64
C ASP A 19 -29.18 -0.02 -15.61
N TYR A 20 -29.08 -1.32 -15.84
CA TYR A 20 -28.22 -2.20 -15.04
C TYR A 20 -26.75 -1.75 -15.11
N GLN A 21 -26.24 -1.47 -16.31
CA GLN A 21 -24.85 -1.01 -16.49
C GLN A 21 -24.61 0.37 -15.84
N ARG A 22 -25.62 1.24 -15.76
CA ARG A 22 -25.53 2.53 -15.04
C ARG A 22 -25.44 2.33 -13.53
N ARG A 23 -26.28 1.45 -12.98
CA ARG A 23 -26.28 1.07 -11.56
C ARG A 23 -24.96 0.43 -11.13
N ILE A 24 -24.42 -0.48 -11.93
CA ILE A 24 -23.08 -1.07 -11.71
C ILE A 24 -22.01 0.02 -11.70
N ARG A 25 -21.99 0.95 -12.66
CA ARG A 25 -21.03 2.05 -12.69
C ARG A 25 -21.10 2.92 -11.42
N GLN A 26 -22.31 3.26 -10.97
CA GLN A 26 -22.51 4.00 -9.71
C GLN A 26 -21.98 3.24 -8.50
N LEU A 27 -22.27 1.93 -8.40
CA LEU A 27 -21.79 1.08 -7.32
C LEU A 27 -20.26 0.97 -7.35
N THR A 28 -19.65 0.67 -8.49
CA THR A 28 -18.19 0.59 -8.62
C THR A 28 -17.50 1.93 -8.34
N GLY A 29 -18.15 3.06 -8.64
CA GLY A 29 -17.65 4.40 -8.31
C GLY A 29 -17.77 4.75 -6.83
N SER A 30 -18.68 4.10 -6.10
CA SER A 30 -18.85 4.30 -4.65
C SER A 30 -17.76 3.60 -3.81
N PHE A 31 -17.07 2.62 -4.39
CA PHE A 31 -15.95 1.97 -3.74
C PHE A 31 -14.65 2.68 -4.13
N PRO A 32 -13.90 3.23 -3.15
CA PRO A 32 -12.63 3.89 -3.42
C PRO A 32 -11.55 2.93 -3.94
N TYR A 33 -11.79 1.61 -3.84
CA TYR A 33 -10.87 0.55 -4.24
C TYR A 33 -11.31 -0.12 -5.54
N ARG A 34 -10.45 -0.04 -6.56
CA ARG A 34 -10.61 -0.73 -7.84
C ARG A 34 -9.63 -1.91 -7.87
N ILE A 35 -10.15 -3.12 -8.09
CA ILE A 35 -9.40 -4.38 -8.10
C ILE A 35 -8.43 -4.47 -9.29
N ASP A 36 -8.63 -3.63 -10.31
CA ASP A 36 -8.06 -3.82 -11.64
C ASP A 36 -6.56 -3.54 -11.73
N THR A 37 -5.98 -2.61 -10.96
CA THR A 37 -4.55 -2.31 -11.10
C THR A 37 -4.11 -1.42 -9.96
N ASN A 38 -3.36 -1.89 -8.94
CA ASN A 38 -2.40 -1.09 -8.17
C ASN A 38 -1.87 -1.87 -6.94
N PHE A 39 -0.80 -2.64 -7.13
CA PHE A 39 0.14 -2.94 -6.03
C PHE A 39 0.74 -1.65 -5.42
N ALA A 40 0.73 -0.55 -6.18
CA ALA A 40 1.39 0.71 -5.84
C ALA A 40 0.65 1.59 -4.80
N LYS A 41 -0.52 1.21 -4.29
CA LYS A 41 -1.36 2.12 -3.48
C LYS A 41 -2.00 1.48 -2.26
N MET A 42 -1.24 0.64 -1.55
CA MET A 42 -1.61 0.21 -0.18
C MET A 42 -1.98 1.40 0.71
N ASP A 43 -1.38 2.58 0.49
CA ASP A 43 -1.65 3.81 1.23
C ASP A 43 -3.07 4.37 1.04
N ARG A 44 -3.84 3.86 0.07
CA ARG A 44 -5.26 4.24 -0.13
C ARG A 44 -6.23 3.37 0.66
N ILE A 45 -5.76 2.26 1.22
CA ILE A 45 -6.54 1.43 2.11
C ILE A 45 -6.41 2.07 3.50
N ASN A 46 -7.39 2.90 3.88
CA ASN A 46 -7.44 3.52 5.20
C ASN A 46 -7.80 2.48 6.28
N LEU A 47 -6.90 1.53 6.51
CA LEU A 47 -7.03 0.45 7.47
C LEU A 47 -5.93 0.61 8.53
N PRO A 48 -6.27 1.02 9.76
CA PRO A 48 -5.27 1.25 10.81
C PRO A 48 -4.36 0.05 11.08
N SER A 49 -4.88 -1.18 10.97
CA SER A 49 -4.07 -2.39 11.17
C SER A 49 -2.97 -2.58 10.12
N LEU A 50 -3.17 -2.07 8.90
CA LEU A 50 -2.16 -2.10 7.85
C LEU A 50 -1.00 -1.15 8.17
N GLU A 51 -1.30 0.05 8.69
CA GLU A 51 -0.28 1.01 9.11
C GLU A 51 0.50 0.50 10.33
N THR A 52 -0.18 -0.13 11.30
CA THR A 52 0.50 -0.82 12.42
C THR A 52 1.43 -1.92 11.92
N PHE A 53 0.98 -2.74 10.96
CA PHE A 53 1.80 -3.79 10.37
C PHE A 53 3.02 -3.23 9.64
N LYS A 54 2.86 -2.19 8.81
CA LYS A 54 3.97 -1.50 8.14
C LYS A 54 5.00 -0.98 9.14
N ALA A 55 4.55 -0.31 10.20
CA ALA A 55 5.42 0.19 11.26
C ALA A 55 6.19 -0.94 11.95
N HIS A 56 5.52 -2.05 12.25
CA HIS A 56 6.16 -3.24 12.84
C HIS A 56 7.28 -3.81 11.95
N VAL A 57 7.00 -3.98 10.65
CA VAL A 57 8.00 -4.48 9.69
C VAL A 57 9.17 -3.51 9.56
N LEU A 58 8.90 -2.21 9.37
CA LEU A 58 9.95 -1.20 9.21
C LEU A 58 10.84 -1.05 10.45
N ASN A 59 10.30 -1.27 11.65
CA ASN A 59 11.04 -1.24 12.91
C ASN A 59 11.76 -2.56 13.23
N SER A 60 11.54 -3.63 12.47
CA SER A 60 12.21 -4.90 12.70
C SER A 60 13.71 -4.79 12.42
N ILE A 61 14.53 -5.44 13.24
CA ILE A 61 15.98 -5.41 13.13
C ILE A 61 16.45 -6.43 12.11
N TYR A 62 17.27 -5.97 11.16
CA TYR A 62 17.97 -6.75 10.17
C TYR A 62 19.45 -6.34 10.16
N THR A 63 20.35 -7.31 10.32
CA THR A 63 21.82 -7.09 10.35
C THR A 63 22.23 -5.92 11.27
N GLY A 64 21.66 -5.88 12.49
CA GLY A 64 22.00 -4.88 13.51
C GLY A 64 21.25 -3.54 13.42
N HIS A 65 20.51 -3.27 12.34
CA HIS A 65 19.80 -2.01 12.12
C HIS A 65 18.33 -2.24 11.74
N SER A 66 17.46 -1.25 11.92
CA SER A 66 16.07 -1.39 11.47
C SER A 66 15.97 -1.44 9.94
N ILE A 67 15.00 -2.18 9.40
CA ILE A 67 14.70 -2.17 7.95
C ILE A 67 14.47 -0.73 7.45
N GLN A 68 13.85 0.13 8.25
CA GLN A 68 13.69 1.55 7.91
C GLN A 68 15.02 2.28 7.70
N SER A 69 16.05 1.97 8.50
CA SER A 69 17.38 2.57 8.36
C SER A 69 18.04 2.16 7.05
N TRP A 70 17.92 0.87 6.69
CA TRP A 70 18.37 0.35 5.40
C TRP A 70 17.66 1.03 4.22
N VAL A 71 16.33 1.17 4.28
CA VAL A 71 15.55 1.85 3.24
C VAL A 71 16.01 3.31 3.08
N ARG A 72 16.26 4.03 4.19
CA ARG A 72 16.77 5.40 4.14
C ARG A 72 18.15 5.47 3.50
N ALA A 73 19.07 4.58 3.86
CA ALA A 73 20.42 4.55 3.30
C ALA A 73 20.46 4.21 1.81
N ILE A 74 19.61 3.28 1.36
CA ILE A 74 19.50 2.95 -0.07
C ILE A 74 18.95 4.15 -0.85
N ASN A 75 17.95 4.84 -0.28
CA ASN A 75 17.32 5.99 -0.94
C ASN A 75 18.18 7.27 -0.90
N SER A 76 19.07 7.44 0.07
CA SER A 76 19.94 8.62 0.16
C SER A 76 20.93 8.69 -1.00
N ARG A 77 21.24 7.55 -1.65
CA ARG A 77 22.31 7.41 -2.66
C ARG A 77 23.69 7.84 -2.14
N ASP A 78 23.83 7.97 -0.83
CA ASP A 78 25.06 8.32 -0.16
C ASP A 78 25.75 7.03 0.30
N ARG A 79 26.89 6.76 -0.32
CA ARG A 79 27.68 5.56 -0.03
C ARG A 79 28.16 5.52 1.42
N THR A 80 28.36 6.67 2.06
CA THR A 80 28.84 6.75 3.44
C THR A 80 27.81 6.21 4.43
N VAL A 81 26.54 6.56 4.22
CA VAL A 81 25.41 6.09 5.04
C VAL A 81 25.22 4.58 4.89
N LEU A 82 25.36 4.05 3.68
CA LEU A 82 25.34 2.61 3.45
C LEU A 82 26.51 1.91 4.14
N GLN A 83 27.72 2.49 4.04
CA GLN A 83 28.92 1.91 4.64
C GLN A 83 28.81 1.84 6.16
N GLN A 84 28.26 2.87 6.81
CA GLN A 84 28.02 2.90 8.27
C GLN A 84 27.09 1.79 8.74
N LEU A 85 26.09 1.41 7.93
CA LEU A 85 25.15 0.35 8.30
C LEU A 85 25.73 -1.06 8.05
N VAL A 86 26.64 -1.20 7.07
CA VAL A 86 27.30 -2.47 6.77
C VAL A 86 28.47 -2.74 7.72
N ASP A 87 29.22 -1.71 8.07
CA ASP A 87 30.36 -1.76 8.98
C ASP A 87 30.43 -0.47 9.82
N PRO A 88 29.89 -0.49 11.05
CA PRO A 88 29.91 0.67 11.95
C PRO A 88 31.31 1.10 12.38
N SER A 89 32.33 0.27 12.16
CA SER A 89 33.73 0.55 12.50
C SER A 89 34.52 1.21 11.37
N ALA A 90 33.91 1.38 10.18
CA ALA A 90 34.56 1.98 9.04
C ALA A 90 34.84 3.48 9.27
N PRO A 91 36.06 3.97 8.95
CA PRO A 91 36.41 5.38 9.10
C PRO A 91 35.57 6.27 8.18
N MET A 92 35.14 7.43 8.69
CA MET A 92 34.44 8.45 7.92
C MET A 92 35.33 8.96 6.77
N PRO A 93 34.78 9.27 5.59
CA PRO A 93 35.56 9.90 4.53
C PRO A 93 36.08 11.25 5.02
N ILE A 94 37.37 11.49 4.77
CA ILE A 94 38.01 12.76 5.02
C ILE A 94 37.59 13.70 3.88
N GLU A 95 37.04 14.86 4.21
CA GLU A 95 36.68 15.94 3.27
C GLU A 95 37.88 16.46 2.46
#